data_AF-A0A069NS03-F1
#
_entry.id   AF-A0A069NS03-F1
#
_cell.length_a   1.000
_cell.length_b   1.000
_cell.length_c   1.000
_cell.angle_alpha   90.00
_cell.angle_beta   90.00
_cell.angle_gamma   90.00
#
_symmetry.space_group_name_H-M   'P 1'
#
loop_
_entity.id
_entity.type
_entity.pdbx_description
1 polymer ?
#
loop_
_entity_poly.entity_id
_entity_poly.type
_entity_poly.pdbx_seq_one_letter_code
_entity_poly.pdbx_strand_id
1 'polypeptide(L)'
;MTDDEPTQTTHARQLSIAISKARIIPGSPGKVTFVLENRCDWGFEVVSSAFEIKRTYIGARHALPKAGWGYTVTDTVKPGTMLPARSELWTTFAADTRTTFHGDVPASPPSVLDPHYYFAGRLLYRRFRGELIETSIYRRLSYPELECSIVEPSDAGLNQEGVVVFSATG
;
A
#
# COMPACT_ATOMS: atom_id res chain seq x y z
N MET A 1 29.32 -11.52 21.82
CA MET A 1 28.15 -12.29 21.34
C MET A 1 27.00 -11.32 21.51
N THR A 2 26.66 -10.63 20.44
CA THR A 2 25.73 -9.49 20.44
C THR A 2 24.30 -10.02 20.47
N ASP A 3 23.55 -9.59 21.48
CA ASP A 3 22.11 -9.77 21.57
C ASP A 3 21.46 -8.97 20.41
N ASP A 4 20.91 -9.68 19.43
CA ASP A 4 20.03 -9.11 18.41
C ASP A 4 18.66 -8.85 19.05
N GLU A 5 18.27 -7.59 19.22
CA GLU A 5 16.90 -7.19 19.56
C GLU A 5 15.93 -7.50 18.40
N PRO A 6 14.90 -8.37 18.58
CA PRO A 6 13.82 -8.54 17.61
C PRO A 6 12.53 -7.77 18.02
N THR A 7 12.60 -6.93 19.04
CA THR A 7 11.41 -6.56 19.83
C THR A 7 10.68 -5.32 19.31
N GLN A 8 11.38 -4.32 18.75
CA GLN A 8 10.73 -3.07 18.31
C GLN A 8 9.89 -3.21 17.03
N THR A 9 10.37 -3.96 16.04
CA THR A 9 9.67 -4.12 14.74
C THR A 9 8.43 -5.00 14.84
N THR A 10 8.46 -6.04 15.70
CA THR A 10 7.30 -6.89 15.95
C THR A 10 6.17 -6.14 16.68
N HIS A 11 6.51 -5.27 17.64
CA HIS A 11 5.53 -4.43 18.34
C HIS A 11 4.90 -3.38 17.42
N ALA A 12 5.67 -2.70 16.56
CA ALA A 12 5.14 -1.72 15.62
C ALA A 12 4.15 -2.32 14.61
N ARG A 13 4.41 -3.56 14.14
CA ARG A 13 3.52 -4.32 13.23
C ARG A 13 2.20 -4.77 13.88
N GLN A 14 2.16 -4.92 15.19
CA GLN A 14 0.95 -5.28 15.95
C GLN A 14 0.11 -4.05 16.36
N LEU A 15 0.63 -2.84 16.18
CA LEU A 15 0.02 -1.58 16.63
C LEU A 15 -0.37 -0.63 15.49
N SER A 16 -0.62 -1.16 14.30
CA SER A 16 -0.90 -0.36 13.10
C SER A 16 -2.04 -0.92 12.23
N ILE A 17 -2.47 -0.11 11.27
CA ILE A 17 -3.27 -0.60 10.15
C ILE A 17 -2.29 -1.14 9.11
N ALA A 18 -2.48 -2.39 8.70
CA ALA A 18 -1.69 -3.02 7.65
C ALA A 18 -2.44 -3.05 6.32
N ILE A 19 -1.68 -3.07 5.22
CA ILE A 19 -2.21 -3.31 3.87
C ILE A 19 -1.82 -4.73 3.45
N SER A 20 -2.81 -5.62 3.40
CA SER A 20 -2.62 -7.05 3.17
C SER A 20 -3.46 -7.54 1.98
N LYS A 21 -3.25 -8.82 1.63
CA LYS A 21 -4.08 -9.55 0.65
C LYS A 21 -4.27 -8.78 -0.67
N ALA A 22 -3.23 -8.07 -1.11
CA ALA A 22 -3.27 -7.24 -2.31
C ALA A 22 -3.17 -8.14 -3.55
N ARG A 23 -4.28 -8.29 -4.27
CA ARG A 23 -4.39 -9.15 -5.46
C ARG A 23 -4.88 -8.37 -6.67
N ILE A 24 -4.38 -8.74 -7.83
CA ILE A 24 -4.74 -8.18 -9.12
C ILE A 24 -5.82 -9.04 -9.78
N ILE A 25 -6.81 -8.38 -10.35
CA ILE A 25 -7.76 -8.95 -11.31
C ILE A 25 -7.34 -8.42 -12.69
N PRO A 26 -6.81 -9.28 -13.59
CA PRO A 26 -6.39 -8.88 -14.93
C PRO A 26 -7.52 -8.28 -15.76
N GLY A 27 -7.19 -7.46 -16.75
CA GLY A 27 -8.13 -6.86 -17.70
C GLY A 27 -7.77 -5.43 -18.08
N SER A 28 -8.70 -4.77 -18.79
CA SER A 28 -8.61 -3.35 -19.16
C SER A 28 -9.95 -2.64 -18.86
N PRO A 29 -10.07 -1.91 -17.74
CA PRO A 29 -9.04 -1.76 -16.72
C PRO A 29 -8.90 -2.99 -15.82
N GLY A 30 -7.66 -3.36 -15.50
CA GLY A 30 -7.35 -4.29 -14.42
C GLY A 30 -7.74 -3.69 -13.07
N LYS A 31 -7.89 -4.51 -12.03
CA LYS A 31 -8.29 -4.04 -10.69
C LYS A 31 -7.35 -4.58 -9.63
N VAL A 32 -7.17 -3.83 -8.54
CA VAL A 32 -6.56 -4.35 -7.30
C VAL A 32 -7.63 -4.48 -6.24
N THR A 33 -7.67 -5.62 -5.58
CA THR A 33 -8.39 -5.83 -4.31
C THR A 33 -7.37 -5.98 -3.19
N PHE A 34 -7.58 -5.32 -2.06
CA PHE A 34 -6.73 -5.41 -0.89
C PHE A 34 -7.53 -5.22 0.40
N VAL A 35 -6.91 -5.49 1.54
CA VAL A 35 -7.52 -5.31 2.85
C VAL A 35 -6.72 -4.31 3.66
N LEU A 36 -7.45 -3.37 4.28
CA LEU A 36 -6.94 -2.60 5.41
C LEU A 36 -7.29 -3.36 6.69
N GLU A 37 -6.27 -3.92 7.33
CA GLU A 37 -6.41 -4.68 8.58
C GLU A 37 -6.04 -3.78 9.75
N ASN A 38 -7.02 -3.39 10.56
CA ASN A 38 -6.71 -2.77 11.85
C ASN A 38 -6.26 -3.87 12.82
N ARG A 39 -4.95 -3.98 13.05
CA ARG A 39 -4.38 -4.99 13.94
C ARG A 39 -4.38 -4.56 15.40
N CYS A 40 -4.95 -3.41 15.75
CA CYS A 40 -4.95 -2.88 17.10
C CYS A 40 -6.23 -3.21 17.87
N ASP A 41 -6.14 -3.03 19.19
CA ASP A 41 -7.27 -3.06 20.13
C ASP A 41 -8.00 -1.70 20.21
N TRP A 42 -7.65 -0.74 19.35
CA TRP A 42 -8.30 0.57 19.27
C TRP A 42 -8.77 0.85 17.85
N GLY A 43 -9.81 1.66 17.73
CA GLY A 43 -10.26 2.17 16.43
C GLY A 43 -9.38 3.32 15.92
N PHE A 44 -9.25 3.39 14.60
CA PHE A 44 -8.57 4.50 13.91
C PHE A 44 -9.51 5.20 12.94
N GLU A 45 -9.27 6.49 12.74
CA GLU A 45 -9.91 7.30 11.72
C GLU A 45 -8.93 7.46 10.55
N VAL A 46 -9.37 7.15 9.34
CA VAL A 46 -8.61 7.40 8.12
C VAL A 46 -8.61 8.91 7.84
N VAL A 47 -7.42 9.50 7.76
CA VAL A 47 -7.23 10.92 7.45
C VAL A 47 -7.12 11.12 5.94
N SER A 48 -6.30 10.31 5.28
CA SER A 48 -6.19 10.27 3.83
C SER A 48 -5.72 8.91 3.34
N SER A 49 -6.00 8.62 2.09
CA SER A 49 -5.51 7.43 1.42
C SER A 49 -5.12 7.76 0.00
N ALA A 50 -4.09 7.10 -0.51
CA ALA A 50 -3.57 7.32 -1.85
C ALA A 50 -3.06 5.99 -2.40
N PHE A 51 -3.72 5.46 -3.43
CA PHE A 51 -3.39 4.18 -4.04
C PHE A 51 -3.27 4.28 -5.55
N GLU A 52 -2.42 3.44 -6.13
CA GLU A 52 -2.22 3.41 -7.58
C GLU A 52 -1.67 2.07 -8.05
N ILE A 53 -1.95 1.76 -9.32
CA ILE A 53 -1.32 0.67 -10.06
C ILE A 53 -0.38 1.32 -11.07
N LYS A 54 0.90 0.98 -10.97
CA LYS A 54 1.99 1.54 -11.78
C LYS A 54 2.57 0.47 -12.69
N ARG A 55 3.16 0.91 -13.81
CA ARG A 55 3.95 0.04 -14.68
C ARG A 55 5.36 0.62 -14.87
N THR A 56 6.40 -0.10 -14.48
CA THR A 56 7.79 0.42 -14.49
C THR A 56 8.83 -0.70 -14.49
N TYR A 57 10.08 -0.37 -14.76
CA TYR A 57 11.18 -1.35 -14.83
C TYR A 57 11.67 -1.76 -13.45
N ILE A 58 12.13 -3.01 -13.34
CA ILE A 58 12.85 -3.49 -12.15
C ILE A 58 14.15 -2.68 -12.00
N GLY A 59 14.45 -2.24 -10.77
CA GLY A 59 15.65 -1.46 -10.44
C GLY A 59 15.58 0.03 -10.79
N ALA A 60 14.44 0.51 -11.30
CA ALA A 60 14.22 1.95 -11.44
C ALA A 60 14.06 2.62 -10.06
N ARG A 61 14.16 3.95 -10.01
CA ARG A 61 13.84 4.68 -8.77
C ARG A 61 12.33 4.77 -8.62
N HIS A 62 11.84 4.33 -7.47
CA HIS A 62 10.42 4.32 -7.16
C HIS A 62 10.09 5.34 -6.05
N ALA A 63 8.82 5.75 -6.02
CA ALA A 63 8.31 6.68 -5.03
C ALA A 63 6.85 6.34 -4.70
N LEU A 64 6.46 6.62 -3.46
CA LEU A 64 5.10 6.46 -2.98
C LEU A 64 4.12 7.37 -3.75
N PRO A 65 2.84 6.99 -3.85
CA PRO A 65 1.82 7.79 -4.49
C PRO A 65 1.74 9.20 -3.90
N LYS A 66 1.70 10.19 -4.79
CA LYS A 66 1.51 11.61 -4.46
C LYS A 66 0.61 12.24 -5.50
N ALA A 67 -0.48 12.86 -5.05
CA ALA A 67 -1.40 13.55 -5.95
C ALA A 67 -0.66 14.57 -6.82
N GLY A 68 -0.97 14.57 -8.12
CA GLY A 68 -0.34 15.45 -9.12
C GLY A 68 1.03 14.99 -9.63
N TRP A 69 1.51 13.79 -9.28
CA TRP A 69 2.81 13.27 -9.73
C TRP A 69 2.65 11.94 -10.49
N GLY A 70 2.92 11.96 -11.81
CA GLY A 70 3.10 10.77 -12.63
C GLY A 70 1.80 10.00 -12.93
N TYR A 71 1.38 9.13 -12.00
CA TYR A 71 0.22 8.25 -12.16
C TYR A 71 -0.99 8.81 -11.42
N THR A 72 -2.20 8.48 -11.89
CA THR A 72 -3.42 8.87 -11.18
C THR A 72 -3.50 8.13 -9.86
N VAL A 73 -3.51 8.90 -8.79
CA VAL A 73 -3.78 8.43 -7.43
C VAL A 73 -5.29 8.31 -7.24
N THR A 74 -5.72 7.20 -6.65
CA THR A 74 -7.11 6.98 -6.27
C THR A 74 -7.23 7.02 -4.75
N ASP A 75 -8.16 7.84 -4.27
CA ASP A 75 -8.57 7.87 -2.87
C ASP A 75 -9.67 6.82 -2.68
N THR A 76 -9.28 5.60 -2.33
CA THR A 76 -10.23 4.48 -2.24
C THR A 76 -10.96 4.43 -0.90
N VAL A 77 -10.39 5.05 0.14
CA VAL A 77 -10.98 5.15 1.47
C VAL A 77 -11.21 6.60 1.82
N LYS A 78 -12.47 6.95 2.08
CA LYS A 78 -12.88 8.33 2.34
C LYS A 78 -12.25 8.84 3.65
N PRO A 79 -11.74 10.08 3.69
CA PRO A 79 -11.40 10.74 4.94
C PRO A 79 -12.56 10.67 5.95
N GLY A 80 -12.25 10.42 7.21
CA GLY A 80 -13.21 10.22 8.29
C GLY A 80 -13.75 8.79 8.42
N THR A 81 -13.36 7.87 7.53
CA THR A 81 -13.74 6.45 7.68
C THR A 81 -13.16 5.89 8.97
N MET A 82 -14.01 5.36 9.83
CA MET A 82 -13.60 4.69 11.06
C MET A 82 -13.33 3.21 10.79
N LEU A 83 -12.14 2.74 11.16
CA LEU A 83 -11.76 1.33 11.21
C LEU A 83 -11.79 0.87 12.67
N PRO A 84 -12.81 0.10 13.10
CA PRO A 84 -12.89 -0.42 14.46
C PRO A 84 -11.66 -1.27 14.84
N ALA A 85 -11.45 -1.47 16.14
CA ALA A 85 -10.43 -2.40 16.62
C ALA A 85 -10.61 -3.79 15.98
N ARG A 86 -9.50 -4.42 15.59
CA ARG A 86 -9.49 -5.78 15.01
C ARG A 86 -10.40 -5.97 13.78
N SER A 87 -10.63 -4.90 13.01
CA SER A 87 -11.50 -4.95 11.82
C SER A 87 -10.72 -5.14 10.52
N GLU A 88 -11.40 -5.67 9.51
CA GLU A 88 -10.95 -5.64 8.12
C GLU A 88 -11.84 -4.72 7.28
N LEU A 89 -11.23 -3.92 6.41
CA LEU A 89 -11.94 -3.21 5.35
C LEU A 89 -11.41 -3.65 3.98
N TRP A 90 -12.25 -4.40 3.27
CA TRP A 90 -11.99 -4.83 1.91
C TRP A 90 -12.20 -3.68 0.95
N THR A 91 -11.20 -3.42 0.12
CA THR A 91 -11.16 -2.29 -0.81
C THR A 91 -10.80 -2.76 -2.20
N THR A 92 -11.40 -2.16 -3.23
CA THR A 92 -11.07 -2.45 -4.62
C THR A 92 -11.09 -1.18 -5.46
N PHE A 93 -10.12 -1.05 -6.37
CA PHE A 93 -10.12 0.02 -7.37
C PHE A 93 -9.57 -0.46 -8.70
N ALA A 94 -9.92 0.26 -9.76
CA ALA A 94 -9.50 -0.03 -11.12
C ALA A 94 -8.22 0.75 -11.48
N ALA A 95 -7.38 0.16 -12.32
CA ALA A 95 -6.25 0.83 -12.95
C ALA A 95 -6.74 2.01 -13.80
N ASP A 96 -5.95 3.08 -13.84
CA ASP A 96 -6.31 4.27 -14.61
C ASP A 96 -6.19 4.02 -16.12
N THR A 97 -7.32 4.14 -16.81
CA THR A 97 -7.44 3.95 -18.26
C THR A 97 -6.82 5.09 -19.08
N ARG A 98 -6.42 6.19 -18.44
CA ARG A 98 -5.75 7.34 -19.08
C ARG A 98 -4.23 7.18 -19.18
N THR A 99 -3.68 6.13 -18.58
CA THR A 99 -2.25 5.78 -18.72
C THR A 99 -1.92 5.34 -20.14
N THR A 100 -0.64 5.35 -20.53
CA THR A 100 -0.17 4.84 -21.83
C THR A 100 -0.54 3.38 -22.08
N PHE A 101 -0.79 2.62 -21.02
CA PHE A 101 -1.20 1.21 -21.09
C PHE A 101 -2.73 1.03 -21.01
N HIS A 102 -3.51 2.11 -21.05
CA HIS A 102 -4.97 2.08 -21.02
C HIS A 102 -5.58 1.24 -19.87
N GLY A 103 -4.91 1.24 -18.72
CA GLY A 103 -5.33 0.47 -17.54
C GLY A 103 -5.19 -1.05 -17.71
N ASP A 104 -4.52 -1.53 -18.76
CA ASP A 104 -4.32 -2.95 -19.01
C ASP A 104 -3.39 -3.57 -17.97
N VAL A 105 -3.81 -4.70 -17.40
CA VAL A 105 -2.99 -5.58 -16.56
C VAL A 105 -3.17 -7.02 -17.07
N PRO A 106 -2.13 -7.64 -17.67
CA PRO A 106 -2.22 -8.98 -18.22
C PRO A 106 -2.21 -10.04 -17.13
N ALA A 107 -2.75 -11.22 -17.47
CA ALA A 107 -2.69 -12.41 -16.60
C ALA A 107 -1.34 -13.13 -16.66
N SER A 108 -0.50 -12.79 -17.63
CA SER A 108 0.80 -13.40 -17.88
C SER A 108 1.94 -12.44 -17.53
N PRO A 109 3.09 -12.95 -17.07
CA PRO A 109 4.22 -12.10 -16.75
C PRO A 109 4.73 -11.36 -18.00
N PRO A 110 5.10 -10.07 -17.87
CA PRO A 110 5.79 -9.36 -18.93
C PRO A 110 7.21 -9.94 -19.14
N SER A 111 7.83 -9.64 -20.28
CA SER A 111 9.24 -10.02 -20.48
C SER A 111 10.14 -9.24 -19.52
N VAL A 112 11.37 -9.73 -19.31
CA VAL A 112 12.34 -9.08 -18.40
C VAL A 112 12.69 -7.64 -18.83
N LEU A 113 12.55 -7.35 -20.12
CA LEU A 113 12.84 -6.03 -20.69
C LEU A 113 11.62 -5.11 -20.68
N ASP A 114 10.44 -5.61 -20.31
CA ASP A 114 9.21 -4.85 -20.29
C ASP A 114 8.93 -4.25 -18.91
N PRO A 115 8.18 -3.13 -18.84
CA PRO A 115 7.68 -2.61 -17.58
C PRO A 115 6.80 -3.64 -16.84
N HIS A 116 7.09 -3.84 -15.56
CA HIS A 116 6.36 -4.69 -14.62
C HIS A 116 5.31 -3.90 -13.83
N TYR A 117 4.32 -4.60 -13.30
CA TYR A 117 3.22 -4.01 -12.54
C TYR A 117 3.52 -3.91 -11.06
N TYR A 118 3.25 -2.76 -10.48
CA TYR A 118 3.43 -2.46 -9.06
C TYR A 118 2.15 -1.91 -8.49
N PHE A 119 1.83 -2.35 -7.27
CA PHE A 119 0.82 -1.72 -6.44
C PHE A 119 1.53 -0.88 -5.39
N ALA A 120 1.16 0.40 -5.33
CA ALA A 120 1.67 1.32 -4.35
C ALA A 120 0.51 1.95 -3.59
N GLY A 121 0.74 2.16 -2.29
CA GLY A 121 -0.30 2.64 -1.39
C GLY A 121 0.29 3.44 -0.25
N ARG A 122 -0.44 4.46 0.18
CA ARG A 122 -0.14 5.25 1.37
C ARG A 122 -1.45 5.52 2.10
N LEU A 123 -1.47 5.19 3.38
CA LEU A 123 -2.59 5.39 4.27
C LEU A 123 -2.14 6.23 5.45
N LEU A 124 -2.80 7.35 5.64
CA LEU A 124 -2.60 8.23 6.79
C LEU A 124 -3.82 8.11 7.70
N TYR A 125 -3.59 7.82 8.96
CA TYR A 125 -4.66 7.57 9.92
C TYR A 125 -4.27 8.07 11.30
N ARG A 126 -5.26 8.29 12.15
CA ARG A 126 -5.05 8.78 13.50
C ARG A 126 -5.89 8.02 14.50
N ARG A 127 -5.39 7.91 15.73
CA ARG A 127 -6.27 7.59 16.86
C ARG A 127 -7.18 8.81 17.06
N PHE A 128 -8.43 8.62 17.49
CA PHE A 128 -9.34 9.74 17.75
C PHE A 128 -8.65 10.79 18.65
N ARG A 129 -8.40 12.01 18.12
CA ARG A 129 -7.64 13.11 18.76
C ARG A 129 -6.19 12.80 19.19
N GLY A 130 -5.53 11.82 18.57
CA GLY A 130 -4.16 11.40 18.90
C GLY A 130 -3.15 11.63 17.77
N GLU A 131 -2.10 10.81 17.78
CA GLU A 131 -1.00 10.83 16.81
C GLU A 131 -1.45 10.54 15.38
N LEU A 132 -0.69 11.08 14.42
CA LEU A 132 -0.85 10.83 13.00
C LEU A 132 0.16 9.77 12.57
N ILE A 133 -0.36 8.71 11.97
CA ILE A 133 0.37 7.48 11.68
C ILE A 133 0.24 7.17 10.19
N GLU A 134 1.32 6.69 9.59
CA GLU A 134 1.39 6.29 8.20
C GLU A 134 1.71 4.80 8.04
N THR A 135 0.96 4.16 7.14
CA THR A 135 1.31 2.85 6.56
C THR A 135 1.46 3.02 5.06
N SER A 136 2.52 2.48 4.49
CA SER A 136 2.83 2.57 3.07
C SER A 136 3.33 1.25 2.52
N ILE A 137 3.07 1.01 1.23
CA ILE A 137 3.56 -0.16 0.51
C ILE A 137 3.99 0.23 -0.90
N TYR A 138 4.96 -0.52 -1.41
CA TYR A 138 5.36 -0.52 -2.81
C TYR A 138 5.77 -1.95 -3.18
N ARG A 139 4.90 -2.68 -3.87
CA ARG A 139 5.06 -4.12 -4.13
C ARG A 139 4.82 -4.45 -5.58
N ARG A 140 5.71 -5.23 -6.18
CA ARG A 140 5.56 -5.77 -7.52
C ARG A 140 4.58 -6.95 -7.52
N LEU A 141 3.83 -7.06 -8.60
CA LEU A 141 2.96 -8.20 -8.89
C LEU A 141 3.79 -9.48 -9.12
N SER A 142 3.45 -10.53 -8.37
CA SER A 142 3.93 -11.90 -8.58
C SER A 142 3.00 -12.64 -9.54
N TYR A 143 3.61 -13.50 -10.36
CA TYR A 143 2.92 -14.42 -11.25
C TYR A 143 3.35 -15.85 -10.91
N PRO A 144 2.46 -16.85 -11.05
CA PRO A 144 1.08 -16.76 -11.56
C PRO A 144 0.01 -16.37 -10.53
N GLU A 145 0.36 -16.13 -9.26
CA GLU A 145 -0.61 -15.97 -8.16
C GLU A 145 -1.41 -14.67 -8.22
N LEU A 146 -0.93 -13.71 -9.01
CA LEU A 146 -1.46 -12.36 -9.18
C LEU A 146 -1.55 -11.59 -7.85
N GLU A 147 -0.54 -11.75 -7.00
CA GLU A 147 -0.44 -11.06 -5.72
C GLU A 147 0.64 -9.99 -5.75
N CYS A 148 0.35 -8.80 -5.22
CA CYS A 148 1.36 -7.76 -5.06
C CYS A 148 2.15 -8.02 -3.76
N SER A 149 3.12 -8.94 -3.86
CA SER A 149 3.86 -9.48 -2.72
C SER A 149 5.37 -9.24 -2.79
N ILE A 150 5.92 -8.99 -3.98
CA ILE A 150 7.37 -8.88 -4.17
C ILE A 150 7.84 -7.48 -3.76
N VAL A 151 8.76 -7.40 -2.82
CA VAL A 151 9.45 -6.16 -2.43
C VAL A 151 10.85 -6.19 -3.04
N GLU A 152 11.10 -5.28 -3.98
CA GLU A 152 12.44 -5.13 -4.55
C GLU A 152 13.40 -4.56 -3.50
N PRO A 153 14.68 -4.95 -3.48
CA PRO A 153 15.64 -4.46 -2.49
C PRO A 153 15.75 -2.92 -2.41
N SER A 154 15.63 -2.24 -3.56
CA SER A 154 15.63 -0.77 -3.64
C SER A 154 14.40 -0.11 -3.00
N ASP A 155 13.31 -0.86 -2.83
CA ASP A 155 12.00 -0.35 -2.41
C ASP A 155 11.63 -0.78 -0.99
N ALA A 156 12.53 -1.48 -0.29
CA ALA A 156 12.31 -1.93 1.08
C ALA A 156 11.91 -0.75 2.00
N GLY A 157 12.53 0.41 1.83
CA GLY A 157 12.20 1.63 2.58
C GLY A 157 10.82 2.22 2.30
N LEU A 158 10.17 1.85 1.20
CA LEU A 158 8.82 2.30 0.82
C LEU A 158 7.70 1.40 1.39
N ASN A 159 8.07 0.35 2.15
CA ASN A 159 7.14 -0.60 2.75
C ASN A 159 7.21 -0.48 4.28
N GLN A 160 6.33 0.34 4.85
CA GLN A 160 6.34 0.69 6.27
C GLN A 160 4.94 0.50 6.87
N GLU A 161 4.85 0.00 8.09
CA GLU A 161 3.59 -0.13 8.82
C GLU A 161 3.69 0.67 10.11
N GLY A 162 2.74 1.58 10.37
CA GLY A 162 2.61 2.21 11.68
C GLY A 162 3.63 3.30 12.03
N VAL A 163 4.21 3.99 11.05
CA VAL A 163 5.20 5.04 11.32
C VAL A 163 4.50 6.29 11.82
N VAL A 164 4.86 6.76 13.02
CA VAL A 164 4.36 8.06 13.54
C VAL A 164 4.99 9.18 12.73
N VAL A 165 4.17 9.95 12.03
CA VAL A 165 4.62 11.08 11.18
C VAL A 165 4.36 12.44 11.82
N PHE A 166 3.46 12.49 12.81
CA PHE A 166 3.24 13.65 13.65
C PHE A 166 2.68 13.22 15.00
N SER A 167 3.27 13.74 16.08
CA SER A 167 2.75 13.61 17.44
C SER A 167 2.62 15.01 18.02
N ALA A 168 1.41 15.38 18.44
CA ALA A 168 1.23 16.57 19.25
C ALA A 168 1.68 16.19 20.66
N THR A 169 2.93 16.50 21.01
CA THR A 169 3.34 16.51 22.41
C THR A 169 2.44 17.50 23.15
N GLY A 170 1.63 16.99 24.07
CA GLY A 170 0.92 17.80 25.06
C GLY A 170 1.89 18.51 25.99
#